data_AF-A0A1S2VIW5-F1
#
_entry.id   AF-A0A1S2VIW5-F1
#
_cell.length_a   1.000
_cell.length_b   1.000
_cell.length_c   1.000
_cell.angle_alpha   90.00
_cell.angle_beta   90.00
_cell.angle_gamma   90.00
#
_symmetry.space_group_name_H-M   'P 1'
#
loop_
_entity.id
_entity.type
_entity.pdbx_description
1 polymer ?
#
loop_
_entity_poly.entity_id
_entity_poly.type
_entity_poly.pdbx_seq_one_letter_code
_entity_poly.pdbx_strand_id
1 'polypeptide(L)'
;MRNLYAGIFLLLQGQNAVFAQTGSDHEPVRYVGGISADPQVHEGRLRYAIGVENRQTVRVNRTHPELADGFGWTYSHASNLCYWNNTFYQQYLSNPADEHIAPGHTLIVTSPDGRTWSKPTVVFPPYKAPKGVRVPRGSKGYMMHQRMGFYTAPNGRLLVLGFYGHAEDPFREGGIGRVVREVYKDGTFGPIYFIRYSSHKAVNGTQWTEKNTAYPFYHKSGDAGFVEACNALLRDKLMTLQWREEDNGLDGFYKNNLDKSLDIQALSYYHRKDGQVVALWKRSKAALSADEGTTFSRPVKVPTLTMAGGKQWGQQTGDGRYAICYNPVEMDEHRFPLVIITGDDGAIFDNMLLVQGEVPPRRFFGRWKDFGPCYMRGIEEGNGNPPGNDMWLSYSMNKEDIWISRIPTPVRYEIKGPVNDSFDGLALNGAVPDWNLYAPQWAPVTVVNTPDKAGKCLELADKDPYDYARAIRVFEEGSQIECSVSVSPAQQQTGSLDIDLTDRYGNRPVRLRFDDKSQIVVTDGGTEKIVQPYEAGQWYTISLTVHAALSGGWFDVIINGKKVVEHAALAEAVKSVERLSLRTGPYRDLPNRKTPNEEPHPPLAGADEPVTPAVFYVDDVVIRKR
;
A
#
# COMPACT_ATOMS: atom_id res chain seq x y z
N MET A 1 64.80 -5.51 47.20
CA MET A 1 64.02 -6.69 47.62
C MET A 1 62.54 -6.33 47.70
N ARG A 2 61.71 -6.94 46.81
CA ARG A 2 60.39 -7.57 47.09
C ARG A 2 59.31 -6.71 47.80
N ASN A 3 58.06 -6.54 47.37
CA ASN A 3 57.12 -7.22 46.46
C ASN A 3 56.05 -6.17 46.06
N LEU A 4 55.61 -6.05 44.80
CA LEU A 4 54.56 -6.82 44.11
C LEU A 4 53.15 -6.71 44.73
N TYR A 5 52.30 -5.85 44.16
CA TYR A 5 50.85 -6.07 44.02
C TYR A 5 50.40 -5.55 42.65
N ALA A 6 50.12 -6.48 41.75
CA ALA A 6 49.52 -6.24 40.44
C ALA A 6 47.98 -6.23 40.60
N GLY A 7 47.35 -5.11 40.26
CA GLY A 7 45.89 -5.03 40.09
C GLY A 7 45.55 -5.20 38.62
N ILE A 8 45.00 -6.36 38.25
CA ILE A 8 44.40 -6.62 36.95
C ILE A 8 43.01 -5.96 36.95
N PHE A 9 42.83 -4.92 36.15
CA PHE A 9 41.50 -4.41 35.81
C PHE A 9 40.92 -5.28 34.68
N LEU A 10 40.04 -6.22 35.04
CA LEU A 10 39.15 -6.88 34.09
C LEU A 10 38.04 -5.88 33.72
N LEU A 11 38.08 -5.33 32.51
CA LEU A 11 36.95 -4.67 31.87
C LEU A 11 35.93 -5.76 31.47
N LEU A 12 34.99 -6.06 32.38
CA LEU A 12 33.77 -6.77 32.03
C LEU A 12 32.94 -5.86 31.12
N GLN A 13 32.93 -6.16 29.82
CA GLN A 13 31.90 -5.67 28.91
C GLN A 13 30.56 -6.25 29.38
N GLY A 14 29.84 -5.49 30.20
CA GLY A 14 28.46 -5.77 30.52
C GLY A 14 27.65 -5.71 29.24
N GLN A 15 27.21 -6.88 28.76
CA GLN A 15 26.07 -6.97 27.86
C GLN A 15 24.89 -6.34 28.61
N ASN A 16 24.52 -5.11 28.26
CA ASN A 16 23.24 -4.56 28.66
C ASN A 16 22.18 -5.45 28.02
N ALA A 17 21.68 -6.41 28.79
CA ALA A 17 20.41 -7.05 28.50
C ALA A 17 19.35 -5.94 28.55
N VAL A 18 19.03 -5.38 27.38
CA VAL A 18 17.86 -4.52 27.24
C VAL A 18 16.68 -5.43 27.54
N PHE A 19 16.13 -5.30 28.75
CA PHE A 19 14.87 -5.96 29.08
C PHE A 19 13.83 -5.46 28.08
N ALA A 20 13.33 -6.37 27.24
CA ALA A 20 12.22 -6.07 26.35
C ALA A 20 11.06 -5.54 27.21
N GLN A 21 10.61 -4.33 26.93
CA GLN A 21 9.46 -3.77 27.63
C GLN A 21 8.21 -4.32 26.94
N THR A 22 7.64 -5.37 27.52
CA THR A 22 6.38 -5.93 27.03
C THR A 22 5.27 -4.88 27.13
N GLY A 23 4.55 -4.63 26.03
CA GLY A 23 3.32 -3.84 26.05
C GLY A 23 2.35 -4.37 27.11
N SER A 24 1.55 -3.48 27.70
CA SER A 24 0.59 -3.85 28.75
C SER A 24 -0.80 -4.07 28.17
N ASP A 25 -1.71 -4.66 28.93
CA ASP A 25 -3.13 -4.74 28.56
C ASP A 25 -3.80 -3.37 28.42
N HIS A 26 -3.28 -2.33 29.07
CA HIS A 26 -3.73 -0.94 28.94
C HIS A 26 -3.24 -0.24 27.67
N GLU A 27 -2.10 -0.67 27.14
CA GLU A 27 -1.52 -0.15 25.91
C GLU A 27 -0.67 -1.26 25.25
N PRO A 28 -1.32 -2.15 24.48
CA PRO A 28 -0.68 -3.33 23.89
C PRO A 28 0.49 -3.01 22.96
N VAL A 29 0.36 -1.88 22.25
CA VAL A 29 1.37 -1.28 21.39
C VAL A 29 1.44 0.21 21.64
N ARG A 30 2.62 0.80 21.51
CA ARG A 30 2.86 2.22 21.72
C ARG A 30 3.77 2.78 20.63
N TYR A 31 3.42 3.96 20.11
CA TYR A 31 4.30 4.76 19.27
C TYR A 31 5.00 5.84 20.10
N VAL A 32 6.32 5.85 20.09
CA VAL A 32 7.17 6.76 20.89
C VAL A 32 8.07 7.67 20.05
N GLY A 33 7.95 7.61 18.71
CA GLY A 33 8.86 8.32 17.80
C GLY A 33 8.71 9.85 17.74
N GLY A 34 7.66 10.43 18.33
CA GLY A 34 7.48 11.89 18.44
C GLY A 34 7.20 12.64 17.12
N ILE A 35 7.23 11.96 15.97
CA ILE A 35 6.84 12.51 14.66
C ILE A 35 5.36 12.25 14.40
N SER A 36 4.63 13.26 13.91
CA SER A 36 3.25 13.16 13.46
C SER A 36 3.12 13.61 12.01
N ALA A 37 2.20 13.00 11.26
CA ALA A 37 1.90 13.44 9.90
C ALA A 37 1.15 14.79 9.90
N ASP A 38 1.55 15.70 9.02
CA ASP A 38 0.79 16.91 8.67
C ASP A 38 -0.37 16.54 7.73
N PRO A 39 -1.64 16.62 8.17
CA PRO A 39 -2.75 16.22 7.32
C PRO A 39 -2.97 17.16 6.12
N GLN A 40 -2.36 18.33 6.06
CA GLN A 40 -2.61 19.31 5.00
C GLN A 40 -1.94 18.96 3.66
N VAL A 41 -0.93 18.08 3.67
CA VAL A 41 -0.20 17.65 2.46
C VAL A 41 -0.28 16.13 2.31
N HIS A 42 -0.25 15.62 1.08
CA HIS A 42 -0.43 14.19 0.83
C HIS A 42 0.66 13.33 1.47
N GLU A 43 1.92 13.78 1.43
CA GLU A 43 3.08 13.09 2.00
C GLU A 43 3.18 13.19 3.53
N GLY A 44 2.31 13.96 4.19
CA GLY A 44 2.35 14.13 5.66
C GLY A 44 3.57 14.86 6.21
N ARG A 45 4.41 15.48 5.37
CA ARG A 45 5.75 16.01 5.74
C ARG A 45 6.65 14.97 6.41
N LEU A 46 6.52 13.71 5.98
CA LEU A 46 7.26 12.58 6.52
C LEU A 46 8.47 12.25 5.64
N ARG A 47 9.48 11.63 6.26
CA ARG A 47 10.55 10.96 5.51
C ARG A 47 10.01 9.71 4.85
N TYR A 48 10.59 9.33 3.72
CA TYR A 48 10.26 8.10 3.02
C TYR A 48 10.88 6.90 3.73
N ALA A 49 10.13 5.79 3.81
CA ALA A 49 10.74 4.48 3.98
C ALA A 49 11.49 4.17 2.67
N ILE A 50 12.81 4.07 2.72
CA ILE A 50 13.67 4.01 1.54
C ILE A 50 13.42 2.72 0.74
N GLY A 51 13.33 2.87 -0.59
CA GLY A 51 13.24 1.74 -1.52
C GLY A 51 11.83 1.15 -1.68
N VAL A 52 10.80 1.83 -1.15
CA VAL A 52 9.41 1.39 -1.32
C VAL A 52 8.97 1.51 -2.77
N GLU A 53 8.43 0.42 -3.33
CA GLU A 53 7.82 0.41 -4.66
C GLU A 53 6.31 0.31 -4.54
N ASN A 54 5.58 1.36 -4.91
CA ASN A 54 4.13 1.39 -5.00
C ASN A 54 3.70 1.15 -6.45
N ARG A 55 3.01 0.03 -6.72
CA ARG A 55 2.58 -0.36 -8.06
C ARG A 55 1.06 -0.53 -8.11
N GLN A 56 0.43 0.07 -9.11
CA GLN A 56 -0.99 -0.15 -9.38
C GLN A 56 -1.16 -1.51 -10.04
N THR A 57 -1.98 -2.37 -9.44
CA THR A 57 -2.25 -3.73 -9.96
C THR A 57 -3.54 -3.78 -10.75
N VAL A 58 -4.50 -2.89 -10.45
CA VAL A 58 -5.74 -2.70 -11.19
C VAL A 58 -6.07 -1.21 -11.28
N ARG A 59 -6.11 -0.69 -12.51
CA ARG A 59 -6.70 0.59 -12.88
C ARG A 59 -8.09 0.33 -13.42
N VAL A 60 -9.14 0.77 -12.72
CA VAL A 60 -10.50 0.61 -13.24
C VAL A 60 -10.72 1.51 -14.46
N ASN A 61 -11.52 1.01 -15.40
CA ASN A 61 -11.91 1.74 -16.59
C ASN A 61 -13.38 1.43 -16.92
N ARG A 62 -14.23 2.46 -17.00
CA ARG A 62 -15.69 2.29 -17.16
C ARG A 62 -16.08 2.11 -18.63
N THR A 63 -15.48 2.88 -19.54
CA THR A 63 -15.83 2.87 -20.97
C THR A 63 -15.07 1.81 -21.79
N HIS A 64 -13.90 1.39 -21.31
CA HIS A 64 -13.05 0.34 -21.90
C HIS A 64 -12.80 -0.79 -20.88
N PRO A 65 -13.86 -1.51 -20.46
CA PRO A 65 -13.78 -2.51 -19.40
C PRO A 65 -12.82 -3.67 -19.73
N GLU A 66 -12.53 -3.94 -21.01
CA GLU A 66 -11.57 -4.94 -21.45
C GLU A 66 -10.10 -4.63 -21.08
N LEU A 67 -9.81 -3.37 -20.75
CA LEU A 67 -8.52 -2.92 -20.21
C LEU A 67 -8.39 -3.17 -18.70
N ALA A 68 -9.49 -3.55 -18.03
CA ALA A 68 -9.56 -3.85 -16.60
C ALA A 68 -10.14 -5.25 -16.35
N ASP A 69 -11.31 -5.34 -15.72
CA ASP A 69 -11.96 -6.57 -15.27
C ASP A 69 -13.06 -7.12 -16.20
N GLY A 70 -13.39 -6.40 -17.27
CA GLY A 70 -14.45 -6.74 -18.21
C GLY A 70 -15.86 -6.29 -17.80
N PHE A 71 -16.02 -5.58 -16.68
CA PHE A 71 -17.34 -5.17 -16.14
C PHE A 71 -17.57 -3.66 -16.16
N GLY A 72 -16.51 -2.85 -16.18
CA GLY A 72 -16.62 -1.39 -16.16
C GLY A 72 -16.98 -0.84 -14.78
N TRP A 73 -16.71 -1.64 -13.74
CA TRP A 73 -17.04 -1.32 -12.35
C TRP A 73 -15.97 -0.41 -11.76
N THR A 74 -16.41 0.55 -10.93
CA THR A 74 -15.57 1.68 -10.50
C THR A 74 -15.49 1.84 -8.98
N TYR A 75 -16.10 0.91 -8.23
CA TYR A 75 -15.82 0.70 -6.82
C TYR A 75 -15.03 -0.59 -6.66
N SER A 76 -13.79 -0.50 -6.19
CA SER A 76 -12.92 -1.66 -5.94
C SER A 76 -12.19 -1.46 -4.61
N HIS A 77 -12.35 -2.39 -3.67
CA HIS A 77 -11.90 -2.17 -2.30
C HIS A 77 -11.61 -3.48 -1.53
N ALA A 78 -11.25 -3.33 -0.25
CA ALA A 78 -11.03 -4.41 0.71
C ALA A 78 -10.06 -5.50 0.23
N SER A 79 -8.91 -5.06 -0.24
CA SER A 79 -7.89 -5.96 -0.77
C SER A 79 -7.25 -6.86 0.32
N ASN A 80 -6.91 -8.09 -0.04
CA ASN A 80 -6.17 -9.09 0.75
C ASN A 80 -5.03 -9.67 -0.09
N LEU A 81 -3.98 -10.18 0.56
CA LEU A 81 -2.77 -10.70 -0.10
C LEU A 81 -2.34 -12.03 0.50
N CYS A 82 -1.88 -12.97 -0.33
CA CYS A 82 -1.10 -14.14 0.11
C CYS A 82 0.00 -14.48 -0.90
N TYR A 83 0.92 -15.36 -0.50
CA TYR A 83 1.93 -15.93 -1.39
C TYR A 83 1.88 -17.45 -1.32
N TRP A 84 1.63 -18.11 -2.45
CA TRP A 84 1.50 -19.56 -2.48
C TRP A 84 1.98 -20.09 -3.82
N ASN A 85 2.67 -21.24 -3.79
CA ASN A 85 3.15 -21.91 -5.01
C ASN A 85 3.90 -20.94 -5.96
N ASN A 86 4.87 -20.20 -5.40
CA ASN A 86 5.69 -19.21 -6.09
C ASN A 86 4.91 -18.05 -6.75
N THR A 87 3.70 -17.76 -6.25
CA THR A 87 2.78 -16.78 -6.85
C THR A 87 2.14 -15.91 -5.77
N PHE A 88 2.15 -14.59 -5.98
CA PHE A 88 1.30 -13.67 -5.26
C PHE A 88 -0.15 -13.81 -5.72
N TYR A 89 -1.08 -13.86 -4.76
CA TYR A 89 -2.51 -13.75 -5.01
C TYR A 89 -3.03 -12.53 -4.28
N GLN A 90 -3.63 -11.60 -5.02
CA GLN A 90 -4.25 -10.40 -4.48
C GLN A 90 -5.75 -10.44 -4.78
N GLN A 91 -6.56 -10.49 -3.73
CA GLN A 91 -8.01 -10.55 -3.81
C GLN A 91 -8.60 -9.18 -3.48
N TYR A 92 -9.62 -8.74 -4.22
CA TYR A 92 -10.41 -7.55 -3.89
C TYR A 92 -11.89 -7.76 -4.22
N LEU A 93 -12.76 -6.95 -3.62
CA LEU A 93 -14.19 -6.92 -3.97
C LEU A 93 -14.51 -5.70 -4.81
N SER A 94 -15.56 -5.81 -5.63
CA SER A 94 -16.00 -4.72 -6.50
C SER A 94 -17.51 -4.68 -6.65
N ASN A 95 -18.02 -3.46 -6.88
CA ASN A 95 -19.41 -3.11 -7.19
C ASN A 95 -19.40 -2.10 -8.37
N PRO A 96 -20.53 -1.88 -9.07
CA PRO A 96 -20.59 -0.97 -10.23
C PRO A 96 -20.01 0.44 -10.00
N ALA A 97 -20.35 1.09 -8.89
CA ALA A 97 -19.90 2.46 -8.62
C ALA A 97 -19.84 2.80 -7.12
N ASP A 98 -20.76 2.27 -6.33
CA ASP A 98 -20.96 2.68 -4.93
C ASP A 98 -20.60 1.56 -3.94
N GLU A 99 -20.09 1.94 -2.77
CA GLU A 99 -19.96 1.03 -1.65
C GLU A 99 -21.34 0.52 -1.22
N HIS A 100 -21.42 -0.77 -0.90
CA HIS A 100 -22.62 -1.45 -0.42
C HIS A 100 -23.82 -1.48 -1.37
N ILE A 101 -23.68 -1.11 -2.65
CA ILE A 101 -24.75 -1.23 -3.63
C ILE A 101 -24.54 -2.47 -4.50
N ALA A 102 -25.58 -3.31 -4.58
CA ALA A 102 -25.58 -4.52 -5.40
C ALA A 102 -25.58 -4.20 -6.91
N PRO A 103 -25.13 -5.14 -7.76
CA PRO A 103 -24.47 -6.40 -7.41
C PRO A 103 -23.04 -6.20 -6.91
N GLY A 104 -22.54 -7.15 -6.12
CA GLY A 104 -21.12 -7.20 -5.75
C GLY A 104 -20.50 -8.57 -6.05
N HIS A 105 -19.20 -8.59 -6.36
CA HIS A 105 -18.41 -9.79 -6.60
C HIS A 105 -17.00 -9.67 -6.01
N THR A 106 -16.21 -10.74 -6.12
CA THR A 106 -14.81 -10.74 -5.67
C THR A 106 -13.94 -11.31 -6.77
N LEU A 107 -12.81 -10.65 -7.02
CA LEU A 107 -11.85 -11.01 -8.04
C LEU A 107 -10.47 -11.26 -7.42
N ILE A 108 -9.61 -11.91 -8.21
CA ILE A 108 -8.19 -12.11 -7.93
C ILE A 108 -7.36 -11.64 -9.11
N VAL A 109 -6.23 -11.00 -8.83
CA VAL A 109 -5.08 -10.86 -9.73
C VAL A 109 -3.90 -11.62 -9.14
N THR A 110 -3.02 -12.13 -10.00
CA THR A 110 -1.85 -12.93 -9.61
C THR A 110 -0.57 -12.37 -10.20
N SER A 111 0.56 -12.64 -9.54
CA SER A 111 1.87 -12.21 -10.03
C SER A 111 2.98 -13.16 -9.57
N PRO A 112 3.95 -13.50 -10.44
CA PRO A 112 5.12 -14.26 -10.01
C PRO A 112 6.12 -13.43 -9.20
N ASP A 113 6.14 -12.10 -9.39
CA ASP A 113 7.24 -11.22 -8.95
C ASP A 113 6.78 -9.94 -8.22
N GLY A 114 5.47 -9.74 -8.08
CA GLY A 114 4.87 -8.55 -7.50
C GLY A 114 4.87 -7.32 -8.42
N ARG A 115 5.27 -7.46 -9.70
CA ARG A 115 5.40 -6.36 -10.67
C ARG A 115 4.58 -6.60 -11.92
N THR A 116 4.61 -7.81 -12.47
CA THR A 116 3.79 -8.21 -13.62
C THR A 116 2.56 -8.94 -13.11
N TRP A 117 1.39 -8.35 -13.33
CA TRP A 117 0.12 -8.84 -12.81
C TRP A 117 -0.79 -9.37 -13.91
N SER A 118 -1.52 -10.45 -13.63
CA SER A 118 -2.55 -11.00 -14.52
C SER A 118 -3.75 -10.06 -14.62
N LYS A 119 -4.59 -10.24 -15.65
CA LYS A 119 -5.93 -9.64 -15.65
C LYS A 119 -6.75 -10.14 -14.46
N PRO A 120 -7.68 -9.33 -13.91
CA PRO A 120 -8.60 -9.77 -12.88
C PRO A 120 -9.44 -10.96 -13.32
N THR A 121 -9.56 -11.95 -12.43
CA THR A 121 -10.42 -13.13 -12.63
C THR A 121 -11.46 -13.19 -11.50
N VAL A 122 -12.74 -13.31 -11.87
CA VAL A 122 -13.82 -13.45 -10.88
C VAL A 122 -13.66 -14.77 -10.12
N VAL A 123 -13.39 -14.69 -8.81
CA VAL A 123 -13.26 -15.86 -7.95
C VAL A 123 -14.59 -16.21 -7.26
N PHE A 124 -15.39 -15.20 -6.93
CA PHE A 124 -16.77 -15.33 -6.47
C PHE A 124 -17.67 -14.37 -7.25
N PRO A 125 -18.62 -14.88 -8.06
CA PRO A 125 -19.47 -14.04 -8.91
C PRO A 125 -20.59 -13.34 -8.13
N PRO A 126 -21.34 -12.41 -8.74
CA PRO A 126 -22.57 -11.91 -8.16
C PRO A 126 -23.53 -13.06 -7.77
N TYR A 127 -23.99 -13.04 -6.53
CA TYR A 127 -24.80 -14.14 -6.00
C TYR A 127 -26.15 -14.23 -6.71
N LYS A 128 -26.54 -15.45 -7.10
CA LYS A 128 -27.84 -15.76 -7.70
C LYS A 128 -28.58 -16.75 -6.81
N ALA A 129 -29.51 -16.27 -5.99
CA ALA A 129 -30.26 -17.14 -5.09
C ALA A 129 -31.13 -18.17 -5.84
N PRO A 130 -31.39 -19.35 -5.25
CA PRO A 130 -32.28 -20.35 -5.83
C PRO A 130 -33.68 -19.81 -6.12
N LYS A 131 -34.38 -20.43 -7.08
CA LYS A 131 -35.76 -20.08 -7.43
C LYS A 131 -36.65 -20.11 -6.19
N GLY A 132 -37.40 -19.03 -5.95
CA GLY A 132 -38.33 -18.90 -4.83
C GLY A 132 -37.73 -18.24 -3.57
N VAL A 133 -36.41 -18.10 -3.49
CA VAL A 133 -35.77 -17.30 -2.44
C VAL A 133 -35.91 -15.82 -2.76
N ARG A 134 -36.51 -15.05 -1.85
CA ARG A 134 -36.76 -13.63 -2.03
C ARG A 134 -35.70 -12.80 -1.33
N VAL A 135 -35.26 -11.73 -2.00
CA VAL A 135 -34.47 -10.67 -1.36
C VAL A 135 -35.30 -10.06 -0.21
N PRO A 136 -34.75 -9.93 1.02
CA PRO A 136 -35.45 -9.33 2.15
C PRO A 136 -35.92 -7.90 1.86
N ARG A 137 -37.05 -7.51 2.45
CA ARG A 137 -37.58 -6.14 2.33
C ARG A 137 -36.53 -5.15 2.83
N GLY A 138 -36.25 -4.10 2.05
CA GLY A 138 -35.24 -3.09 2.36
C GLY A 138 -33.88 -3.34 1.69
N SER A 139 -33.64 -4.56 1.17
CA SER A 139 -32.47 -4.85 0.36
C SER A 139 -32.75 -4.71 -1.14
N LYS A 140 -31.76 -4.23 -1.89
CA LYS A 140 -31.82 -4.10 -3.36
C LYS A 140 -31.05 -5.18 -4.12
N GLY A 141 -30.51 -6.18 -3.43
CA GLY A 141 -29.79 -7.28 -4.05
C GLY A 141 -28.69 -7.85 -3.15
N TYR A 142 -27.75 -8.55 -3.77
CA TYR A 142 -26.66 -9.22 -3.07
C TYR A 142 -25.33 -8.51 -3.33
N MET A 143 -24.49 -8.48 -2.31
CA MET A 143 -23.15 -7.94 -2.37
C MET A 143 -22.17 -8.86 -1.66
N MET A 144 -20.87 -8.58 -1.81
CA MET A 144 -19.81 -9.25 -1.08
C MET A 144 -19.15 -8.30 -0.09
N HIS A 145 -18.70 -8.84 1.04
CA HIS A 145 -17.82 -8.17 2.00
C HIS A 145 -16.83 -9.18 2.56
N GLN A 146 -15.59 -8.77 2.83
CA GLN A 146 -14.60 -9.63 3.46
C GLN A 146 -13.60 -8.82 4.29
N ARG A 147 -13.24 -9.34 5.46
CA ARG A 147 -12.03 -8.93 6.18
C ARG A 147 -10.82 -9.86 5.98
N MET A 148 -11.06 -11.07 5.47
CA MET A 148 -10.08 -12.13 5.27
C MET A 148 -10.39 -12.86 3.96
N GLY A 149 -9.36 -13.06 3.13
CA GLY A 149 -9.50 -13.62 1.78
C GLY A 149 -8.85 -14.97 1.54
N PHE A 150 -7.86 -15.37 2.35
CA PHE A 150 -7.00 -16.52 2.07
C PHE A 150 -6.68 -17.35 3.31
N TYR A 151 -6.48 -18.65 3.11
CA TYR A 151 -5.94 -19.56 4.11
C TYR A 151 -5.11 -20.67 3.46
N THR A 152 -3.83 -20.77 3.80
CA THR A 152 -3.00 -21.91 3.43
C THR A 152 -3.13 -22.99 4.50
N ALA A 153 -3.78 -24.09 4.16
CA ALA A 153 -4.01 -25.18 5.09
C ALA A 153 -2.72 -25.99 5.37
N PRO A 154 -2.63 -26.67 6.53
CA PRO A 154 -1.47 -27.51 6.87
C PRO A 154 -1.15 -28.61 5.85
N ASN A 155 -2.15 -29.06 5.08
CA ASN A 155 -1.96 -30.02 3.99
C ASN A 155 -1.45 -29.38 2.68
N GLY A 156 -1.03 -28.11 2.72
CA GLY A 156 -0.41 -27.38 1.62
C GLY A 156 -1.39 -26.78 0.60
N ARG A 157 -2.70 -26.92 0.81
CA ARG A 157 -3.74 -26.40 -0.09
C ARG A 157 -4.05 -24.93 0.21
N LEU A 158 -4.28 -24.14 -0.82
CA LEU A 158 -4.72 -22.75 -0.68
C LEU A 158 -6.24 -22.65 -0.82
N LEU A 159 -6.88 -22.10 0.21
CA LEU A 159 -8.29 -21.74 0.20
C LEU A 159 -8.44 -20.24 -0.06
N VAL A 160 -9.37 -19.90 -0.95
CA VAL A 160 -9.87 -18.54 -1.15
C VAL A 160 -11.27 -18.43 -0.55
N LEU A 161 -11.54 -17.32 0.13
CA LEU A 161 -12.76 -17.09 0.90
C LEU A 161 -13.48 -15.80 0.54
N GLY A 162 -14.79 -15.83 0.68
CA GLY A 162 -15.65 -14.66 0.48
C GLY A 162 -16.90 -14.73 1.34
N PHE A 163 -17.63 -13.63 1.50
CA PHE A 163 -18.89 -13.65 2.23
C PHE A 163 -19.97 -12.92 1.44
N TYR A 164 -21.10 -13.59 1.28
CA TYR A 164 -22.29 -13.03 0.64
C TYR A 164 -23.24 -12.48 1.68
N GLY A 165 -23.74 -11.27 1.42
CA GLY A 165 -24.78 -10.61 2.19
C GLY A 165 -25.73 -9.83 1.31
N HIS A 166 -26.72 -9.22 1.94
CA HIS A 166 -27.70 -8.37 1.30
C HIS A 166 -27.20 -6.93 1.29
N ALA A 167 -27.33 -6.23 0.17
CA ALA A 167 -27.07 -4.80 0.11
C ALA A 167 -28.21 -4.03 0.80
N GLU A 168 -27.99 -2.95 1.54
CA GLU A 168 -26.70 -2.26 1.77
C GLU A 168 -26.02 -2.59 3.11
N ASP A 169 -26.63 -3.46 3.92
CA ASP A 169 -26.06 -3.91 5.18
C ASP A 169 -25.84 -5.43 5.09
N PRO A 170 -24.63 -5.90 4.72
CA PRO A 170 -24.37 -7.31 4.57
C PRO A 170 -24.09 -8.01 5.91
N PHE A 171 -24.08 -7.29 7.04
CA PHE A 171 -23.67 -7.82 8.34
C PHE A 171 -24.86 -8.42 9.09
N ARG A 172 -24.62 -9.42 9.95
CA ARG A 172 -25.61 -10.03 10.86
C ARG A 172 -26.88 -10.51 10.14
N GLU A 173 -28.05 -9.93 10.40
CA GLU A 173 -29.33 -10.23 9.73
C GLU A 173 -29.32 -9.91 8.23
N GLY A 174 -28.33 -9.15 7.76
CA GLY A 174 -28.01 -8.97 6.35
C GLY A 174 -27.20 -10.11 5.73
N GLY A 175 -26.56 -10.95 6.53
CA GLY A 175 -25.66 -12.01 6.09
C GLY A 175 -26.37 -13.22 5.49
N ILE A 176 -25.76 -13.84 4.48
CA ILE A 176 -26.17 -15.14 3.93
C ILE A 176 -25.21 -16.23 4.42
N GLY A 177 -23.92 -16.05 4.16
CA GLY A 177 -22.91 -17.01 4.55
C GLY A 177 -21.56 -16.79 3.90
N ARG A 178 -20.55 -17.44 4.49
CA ARG A 178 -19.18 -17.48 4.00
C ARG A 178 -19.00 -18.61 3.01
N VAL A 179 -18.38 -18.29 1.90
CA VAL A 179 -18.03 -19.23 0.82
C VAL A 179 -16.53 -19.45 0.75
N VAL A 180 -16.16 -20.61 0.23
CA VAL A 180 -14.79 -21.08 0.07
C VAL A 180 -14.66 -21.82 -1.26
N ARG A 181 -13.48 -21.76 -1.86
CA ARG A 181 -13.05 -22.66 -2.92
C ARG A 181 -11.53 -22.83 -2.88
N GLU A 182 -11.03 -23.93 -3.43
CA GLU A 182 -9.60 -24.19 -3.52
C GLU A 182 -8.99 -23.49 -4.74
N VAL A 183 -7.75 -23.02 -4.57
CA VAL A 183 -6.86 -22.66 -5.68
C VAL A 183 -5.93 -23.84 -5.93
N TYR A 184 -5.93 -24.36 -7.15
CA TYR A 184 -5.05 -25.44 -7.55
C TYR A 184 -3.69 -24.92 -8.01
N LYS A 185 -2.69 -25.80 -8.03
CA LYS A 185 -1.30 -25.44 -8.39
C LYS A 185 -1.15 -24.92 -9.82
N ASP A 186 -2.08 -25.24 -10.71
CA ASP A 186 -2.14 -24.74 -12.08
C ASP A 186 -2.81 -23.35 -12.19
N GLY A 187 -3.22 -22.76 -11.06
CA GLY A 187 -3.89 -21.46 -10.99
C GLY A 187 -5.39 -21.52 -11.23
N THR A 188 -5.97 -22.70 -11.54
CA THR A 188 -7.41 -22.85 -11.67
C THR A 188 -8.10 -22.96 -10.30
N PHE A 189 -9.43 -22.79 -10.28
CA PHE A 189 -10.19 -22.77 -9.04
C PHE A 189 -11.20 -23.92 -8.96
N GLY A 190 -11.21 -24.66 -7.85
CA GLY A 190 -12.21 -25.69 -7.55
C GLY A 190 -13.63 -25.12 -7.39
N PRO A 191 -14.69 -25.95 -7.27
CA PRO A 191 -16.06 -25.46 -7.14
C PRO A 191 -16.27 -24.58 -5.88
N ILE A 192 -17.28 -23.71 -5.93
CA ILE A 192 -17.67 -22.85 -4.80
C ILE A 192 -18.53 -23.65 -3.81
N TYR A 193 -18.20 -23.56 -2.52
CA TYR A 193 -18.97 -24.12 -1.42
C TYR A 193 -19.29 -23.06 -0.36
N PHE A 194 -20.40 -23.20 0.35
CA PHE A 194 -20.54 -22.55 1.65
C PHE A 194 -19.70 -23.31 2.69
N ILE A 195 -18.85 -22.58 3.43
CA ILE A 195 -18.13 -23.12 4.60
C ILE A 195 -18.92 -22.89 5.88
N ARG A 196 -19.71 -21.83 5.91
CA ARG A 196 -20.53 -21.44 7.07
C ARG A 196 -21.72 -20.58 6.62
N TYR A 197 -22.92 -20.88 7.11
CA TYR A 197 -24.08 -20.00 6.95
C TYR A 197 -24.11 -18.94 8.05
N SER A 198 -24.74 -17.80 7.79
CA SER A 198 -24.99 -16.80 8.84
C SER A 198 -25.77 -17.45 9.98
N SER A 199 -25.31 -17.22 11.21
CA SER A 199 -25.99 -17.63 12.44
C SER A 199 -27.25 -16.79 12.70
N HIS A 200 -27.35 -15.63 12.07
CA HIS A 200 -28.53 -14.77 12.13
C HIS A 200 -29.61 -15.24 11.17
N LYS A 201 -30.87 -15.06 11.60
CA LYS A 201 -32.01 -15.08 10.67
C LYS A 201 -31.99 -13.77 9.88
N ALA A 202 -32.28 -13.86 8.59
CA ALA A 202 -32.47 -12.67 7.79
C ALA A 202 -33.65 -11.82 8.30
N VAL A 203 -33.72 -10.55 7.93
CA VAL A 203 -34.79 -9.61 8.33
C VAL A 203 -36.21 -10.15 8.08
N ASN A 204 -36.38 -11.00 7.06
CA ASN A 204 -37.66 -11.66 6.74
C ASN A 204 -37.90 -13.00 7.49
N GLY A 205 -37.08 -13.33 8.49
CA GLY A 205 -37.14 -14.57 9.26
C GLY A 205 -36.45 -15.78 8.62
N THR A 206 -35.82 -15.62 7.44
CA THR A 206 -35.16 -16.75 6.74
C THR A 206 -33.94 -17.23 7.50
N GLN A 207 -33.89 -18.52 7.83
CA GLN A 207 -32.67 -19.20 8.26
C GLN A 207 -31.95 -19.76 7.02
N TRP A 208 -30.69 -19.39 6.82
CA TRP A 208 -29.88 -19.88 5.69
C TRP A 208 -29.39 -21.31 5.91
N THR A 209 -29.56 -22.15 4.88
CA THR A 209 -29.23 -23.58 4.89
C THR A 209 -28.93 -24.05 3.46
N GLU A 210 -28.44 -25.29 3.31
CA GLU A 210 -28.25 -25.92 1.99
C GLU A 210 -29.51 -25.91 1.10
N LYS A 211 -30.71 -25.87 1.68
CA LYS A 211 -31.97 -25.94 0.91
C LYS A 211 -32.34 -24.62 0.23
N ASN A 212 -31.78 -23.50 0.67
CA ASN A 212 -32.14 -22.16 0.19
C ASN A 212 -30.93 -21.32 -0.24
N THR A 213 -29.78 -21.96 -0.47
CA THR A 213 -28.58 -21.33 -1.02
C THR A 213 -28.13 -21.93 -2.34
N ALA A 214 -27.40 -21.15 -3.14
CA ALA A 214 -27.06 -21.50 -4.52
C ALA A 214 -25.89 -22.49 -4.67
N TYR A 215 -25.07 -22.59 -3.63
CA TYR A 215 -23.89 -23.45 -3.60
C TYR A 215 -24.04 -24.52 -2.52
N PRO A 216 -23.47 -25.72 -2.74
CA PRO A 216 -23.47 -26.78 -1.73
C PRO A 216 -22.64 -26.40 -0.50
N PHE A 217 -22.89 -27.06 0.63
CA PHE A 217 -22.03 -26.95 1.80
C PHE A 217 -20.73 -27.76 1.59
N TYR A 218 -19.61 -27.31 2.14
CA TYR A 218 -18.28 -27.87 1.82
C TYR A 218 -18.14 -29.38 2.09
N HIS A 219 -18.88 -29.91 3.07
CA HIS A 219 -18.95 -31.36 3.34
C HIS A 219 -19.52 -32.20 2.19
N LYS A 220 -20.14 -31.57 1.18
CA LYS A 220 -20.62 -32.26 -0.03
C LYS A 220 -19.53 -32.44 -1.08
N SER A 221 -18.34 -31.87 -0.89
CA SER A 221 -17.21 -32.13 -1.78
C SER A 221 -16.78 -33.60 -1.68
N GLY A 222 -16.50 -34.22 -2.83
CA GLY A 222 -15.88 -35.55 -2.89
C GLY A 222 -14.38 -35.53 -2.62
N ASP A 223 -13.75 -34.35 -2.54
CA ASP A 223 -12.33 -34.20 -2.25
C ASP A 223 -12.09 -34.11 -0.73
N ALA A 224 -11.59 -35.21 -0.16
CA ALA A 224 -11.31 -35.31 1.27
C ALA A 224 -10.23 -34.32 1.75
N GLY A 225 -9.24 -33.99 0.91
CA GLY A 225 -8.18 -33.04 1.28
C GLY A 225 -8.67 -31.60 1.31
N PHE A 226 -9.62 -31.24 0.45
CA PHE A 226 -10.32 -29.95 0.51
C PHE A 226 -11.18 -29.84 1.78
N VAL A 227 -11.92 -30.90 2.12
CA VAL A 227 -12.75 -30.94 3.34
C VAL A 227 -11.86 -30.84 4.59
N GLU A 228 -10.73 -31.52 4.60
CA GLU A 228 -9.72 -31.41 5.67
C GLU A 228 -9.19 -29.98 5.80
N ALA A 229 -8.84 -29.33 4.68
CA ALA A 229 -8.37 -27.94 4.66
C ALA A 229 -9.42 -26.97 5.22
N CYS A 230 -10.69 -27.11 4.84
CA CYS A 230 -11.78 -26.31 5.39
C CYS A 230 -11.95 -26.55 6.90
N ASN A 231 -11.85 -27.80 7.34
CA ASN A 231 -11.91 -28.15 8.77
C ASN A 231 -10.73 -27.59 9.56
N ALA A 232 -9.53 -27.53 8.98
CA ALA A 232 -8.36 -26.90 9.59
C ALA A 232 -8.61 -25.41 9.80
N LEU A 233 -9.09 -24.70 8.78
CA LEU A 233 -9.47 -23.30 8.88
C LEU A 233 -10.51 -23.05 9.97
N LEU A 234 -11.57 -23.85 10.04
CA LEU A 234 -12.61 -23.69 11.07
C LEU A 234 -12.12 -23.90 12.51
N ARG A 235 -10.98 -24.57 12.70
CA ARG A 235 -10.32 -24.73 14.01
C ARG A 235 -9.35 -23.60 14.34
N ASP A 236 -8.86 -22.87 13.34
CA ASP A 236 -7.92 -21.77 13.50
C ASP A 236 -8.65 -20.52 14.03
N LYS A 237 -8.45 -20.21 15.31
CA LYS A 237 -9.19 -19.14 16.00
C LYS A 237 -8.77 -17.76 15.53
N LEU A 238 -7.48 -17.49 15.37
CA LEU A 238 -7.00 -16.18 14.91
C LEU A 238 -7.46 -15.88 13.48
N MET A 239 -7.40 -16.88 12.58
CA MET A 239 -7.90 -16.73 11.21
C MET A 239 -9.41 -16.53 11.16
N THR A 240 -10.18 -17.34 11.91
CA THR A 240 -11.64 -17.25 11.87
C THR A 240 -12.19 -16.01 12.60
N LEU A 241 -11.50 -15.47 13.61
CA LEU A 241 -11.93 -14.25 14.29
C LEU A 241 -11.99 -13.02 13.38
N GLN A 242 -11.28 -13.04 12.25
CA GLN A 242 -11.40 -12.00 11.22
C GLN A 242 -12.81 -11.95 10.60
N TRP A 243 -13.59 -13.03 10.69
CA TRP A 243 -14.94 -13.14 10.13
C TRP A 243 -16.06 -12.64 11.06
N ARG A 244 -15.68 -12.23 12.27
CA ARG A 244 -16.64 -11.93 13.34
C ARG A 244 -17.55 -10.75 13.01
N GLU A 245 -17.07 -9.78 12.23
CA GLU A 245 -17.86 -8.60 11.87
C GLU A 245 -19.09 -8.95 11.02
N GLU A 246 -18.97 -9.94 10.12
CA GLU A 246 -20.06 -10.34 9.23
C GLU A 246 -21.17 -11.14 9.92
N ASP A 247 -20.86 -11.93 10.95
CA ASP A 247 -21.82 -12.88 11.56
C ASP A 247 -21.93 -12.75 13.08
N ASN A 248 -20.88 -12.39 13.80
CA ASN A 248 -20.76 -12.42 15.27
C ASN A 248 -21.10 -13.74 16.01
N GLY A 249 -21.68 -14.75 15.34
CA GLY A 249 -21.75 -16.14 15.77
C GLY A 249 -22.68 -16.39 16.95
N LEU A 250 -23.99 -16.17 16.77
CA LEU A 250 -25.04 -16.45 17.76
C LEU A 250 -25.09 -17.92 18.20
N ASP A 251 -24.50 -18.82 17.41
CA ASP A 251 -24.34 -20.25 17.70
C ASP A 251 -23.10 -20.57 18.56
N GLY A 252 -22.35 -19.55 19.00
CA GLY A 252 -21.16 -19.70 19.83
C GLY A 252 -19.86 -19.96 19.06
N PHE A 253 -19.84 -19.87 17.73
CA PHE A 253 -18.66 -20.17 16.93
C PHE A 253 -17.43 -19.28 17.26
N TYR A 254 -17.66 -17.98 17.42
CA TYR A 254 -16.63 -17.00 17.81
C TYR A 254 -16.58 -16.75 19.33
N LYS A 255 -17.28 -17.57 20.13
CA LYS A 255 -17.44 -17.33 21.58
C LYS A 255 -16.08 -17.15 22.23
N ASN A 256 -15.86 -15.94 22.74
CA ASN A 256 -14.69 -15.55 23.52
C ASN A 256 -15.10 -14.37 24.43
N ASN A 257 -14.16 -13.76 25.12
CA ASN A 257 -14.46 -12.60 25.97
C ASN A 257 -14.59 -11.26 25.21
N LEU A 258 -14.62 -11.28 23.87
CA LEU A 258 -14.92 -10.11 23.02
C LEU A 258 -16.42 -9.95 22.73
N ASP A 259 -17.29 -10.81 23.25
CA ASP A 259 -18.75 -10.77 23.01
C ASP A 259 -19.37 -9.38 23.27
N LYS A 260 -18.84 -8.63 24.25
CA LYS A 260 -19.28 -7.26 24.59
C LYS A 260 -18.62 -6.16 23.73
N SER A 261 -17.60 -6.50 22.95
CA SER A 261 -16.86 -5.60 22.06
C SER A 261 -17.41 -5.71 20.65
N LEU A 262 -18.58 -5.11 20.40
CA LEU A 262 -19.26 -5.17 19.10
C LEU A 262 -18.71 -4.16 18.07
N ASP A 263 -17.80 -3.28 18.50
CA ASP A 263 -17.27 -2.15 17.73
C ASP A 263 -15.81 -2.37 17.28
N ILE A 264 -15.32 -3.61 17.32
CA ILE A 264 -14.04 -4.05 16.75
C ILE A 264 -14.24 -4.54 15.32
N GLN A 265 -13.39 -4.11 14.40
CA GLN A 265 -13.56 -4.32 12.97
C GLN A 265 -12.20 -4.57 12.31
N ALA A 266 -12.19 -5.47 11.31
CA ALA A 266 -11.01 -5.80 10.50
C ALA A 266 -9.76 -6.20 11.32
N LEU A 267 -9.88 -7.24 12.15
CA LEU A 267 -8.76 -7.80 12.92
C LEU A 267 -7.54 -8.02 12.03
N SER A 268 -6.37 -7.49 12.39
CA SER A 268 -5.04 -8.00 12.02
C SER A 268 -4.32 -8.42 13.30
N TYR A 269 -3.33 -9.30 13.19
CA TYR A 269 -2.56 -9.74 14.34
C TYR A 269 -1.15 -10.14 13.97
N TYR A 270 -0.28 -10.24 14.97
CA TYR A 270 1.04 -10.86 14.86
C TYR A 270 1.47 -11.44 16.20
N HIS A 271 2.41 -12.39 16.17
CA HIS A 271 3.05 -12.93 17.37
C HIS A 271 4.30 -12.13 17.75
N ARG A 272 4.32 -11.62 18.98
CA ARG A 272 5.52 -11.02 19.58
C ARG A 272 6.55 -12.08 19.93
N LYS A 273 7.79 -11.63 20.18
CA LYS A 273 8.90 -12.50 20.60
C LYS A 273 8.62 -13.27 21.89
N ASP A 274 7.76 -12.74 22.76
CA ASP A 274 7.34 -13.39 24.01
C ASP A 274 6.18 -14.38 23.82
N GLY A 275 5.73 -14.61 22.58
CA GLY A 275 4.64 -15.53 22.24
C GLY A 275 3.24 -14.93 22.42
N GLN A 276 3.10 -13.68 22.90
CA GLN A 276 1.79 -13.05 22.93
C GLN A 276 1.35 -12.63 21.53
N VAL A 277 0.06 -12.82 21.25
CA VAL A 277 -0.61 -12.27 20.09
C VAL A 277 -0.97 -10.82 20.38
N VAL A 278 -0.54 -9.91 19.52
CA VAL A 278 -1.09 -8.55 19.46
C VAL A 278 -2.21 -8.54 18.43
N ALA A 279 -3.43 -8.25 18.86
CA ALA A 279 -4.56 -8.04 17.98
C ALA A 279 -4.79 -6.54 17.75
N LEU A 280 -5.00 -6.16 16.49
CA LEU A 280 -5.20 -4.79 16.03
C LEU A 280 -6.52 -4.68 15.26
N TRP A 281 -7.27 -3.60 15.48
CA TRP A 281 -8.52 -3.30 14.79
C TRP A 281 -8.56 -1.82 14.37
N LYS A 282 -9.53 -1.45 13.54
CA LYS A 282 -9.79 -0.05 13.17
C LYS A 282 -9.89 0.88 14.38
N ARG A 283 -9.70 2.19 14.15
CA ARG A 283 -9.84 3.27 15.15
C ARG A 283 -8.90 3.08 16.36
N SER A 284 -7.64 2.74 16.07
CA SER A 284 -6.56 2.58 17.04
C SER A 284 -6.81 1.51 18.10
N LYS A 285 -7.65 0.51 17.84
CA LYS A 285 -7.97 -0.50 18.86
C LYS A 285 -6.96 -1.63 18.87
N ALA A 286 -6.59 -2.07 20.07
CA ALA A 286 -5.71 -3.21 20.26
C ALA A 286 -6.06 -4.04 21.51
N ALA A 287 -5.62 -5.29 21.53
CA ALA A 287 -5.68 -6.19 22.68
C ALA A 287 -4.53 -7.21 22.62
N LEU A 288 -4.29 -7.92 23.72
CA LEU A 288 -3.30 -8.99 23.82
C LEU A 288 -4.02 -10.33 24.01
N SER A 289 -3.49 -11.41 23.46
CA SER A 289 -3.88 -12.78 23.78
C SER A 289 -2.65 -13.62 24.09
N ALA A 290 -2.76 -14.47 25.10
CA ALA A 290 -1.71 -15.42 25.51
C ALA A 290 -2.08 -16.88 25.17
N ASP A 291 -3.20 -17.09 24.47
CA ASP A 291 -3.84 -18.38 24.24
C ASP A 291 -4.40 -18.49 22.81
N GLU A 292 -3.65 -17.96 21.83
CA GLU A 292 -3.94 -18.08 20.40
C GLU A 292 -5.34 -17.55 20.01
N GLY A 293 -5.76 -16.45 20.64
CA GLY A 293 -7.03 -15.79 20.38
C GLY A 293 -8.24 -16.44 21.05
N THR A 294 -8.03 -17.41 21.96
CA THR A 294 -9.13 -18.00 22.74
C THR A 294 -9.72 -16.96 23.71
N THR A 295 -8.87 -16.17 24.35
CA THR A 295 -9.24 -15.01 25.16
C THR A 295 -8.33 -13.82 24.86
N PHE A 296 -8.83 -12.61 25.09
CA PHE A 296 -8.08 -11.38 24.91
C PHE A 296 -8.11 -10.53 26.18
N SER A 297 -7.11 -9.68 26.38
CA SER A 297 -7.29 -8.52 27.24
C SER A 297 -8.47 -7.66 26.75
N ARG A 298 -9.02 -6.81 27.62
CA ARG A 298 -10.07 -5.88 27.19
C ARG A 298 -9.54 -5.02 26.03
N PRO A 299 -10.22 -4.95 24.87
CA PRO A 299 -9.80 -4.06 23.81
C PRO A 299 -9.76 -2.60 24.27
N VAL A 300 -8.65 -1.91 23.96
CA VAL A 300 -8.40 -0.51 24.32
C VAL A 300 -8.14 0.31 23.07
N LYS A 301 -8.49 1.61 23.09
CA LYS A 301 -8.02 2.58 22.08
C LYS A 301 -6.61 3.00 22.47
N VAL A 302 -5.62 2.62 21.68
CA VAL A 302 -4.21 2.98 21.86
C VAL A 302 -4.06 4.50 21.71
N PRO A 303 -3.63 5.23 22.75
CA PRO A 303 -3.61 6.69 22.74
C PRO A 303 -2.52 7.28 21.83
N THR A 304 -1.42 6.55 21.61
CA THR A 304 -0.32 7.03 20.75
C THR A 304 -0.53 6.78 19.26
N LEU A 305 -1.58 6.04 18.87
CA LEU A 305 -1.91 5.80 17.47
C LEU A 305 -3.12 6.65 17.07
N THR A 306 -2.93 7.52 16.09
CA THR A 306 -3.97 8.40 15.54
C THR A 306 -4.50 7.82 14.25
N MET A 307 -5.71 7.25 14.23
CA MET A 307 -6.32 6.74 13.00
C MET A 307 -7.86 6.69 13.04
N ALA A 308 -8.49 6.81 11.88
CA ALA A 308 -9.92 6.60 11.67
C ALA A 308 -10.26 5.14 11.28
N GLY A 309 -11.26 4.93 10.42
CA GLY A 309 -11.73 3.63 9.96
C GLY A 309 -10.90 2.97 8.85
N GLY A 310 -9.73 3.53 8.48
CA GLY A 310 -8.88 3.11 7.35
C GLY A 310 -8.15 1.77 7.47
N LYS A 311 -8.39 0.99 8.54
CA LYS A 311 -7.63 -0.19 9.01
C LYS A 311 -6.24 0.15 9.55
N GLN A 312 -5.66 -0.85 10.20
CA GLN A 312 -4.24 -0.95 10.48
C GLN A 312 -3.79 -2.41 10.27
N TRP A 313 -2.55 -2.57 9.85
CA TRP A 313 -1.92 -3.86 9.61
C TRP A 313 -0.63 -3.96 10.41
N GLY A 314 -0.49 -4.99 11.23
CA GLY A 314 0.75 -5.29 11.95
C GLY A 314 1.30 -6.64 11.53
N GLN A 315 2.63 -6.77 11.42
CA GLN A 315 3.30 -8.04 11.20
C GLN A 315 4.72 -8.05 11.75
N GLN A 316 5.27 -9.25 11.95
CA GLN A 316 6.71 -9.45 12.02
C GLN A 316 7.34 -9.32 10.61
N THR A 317 8.52 -8.74 10.52
CA THR A 317 9.30 -8.60 9.29
C THR A 317 10.41 -9.67 9.20
N GLY A 318 10.91 -9.95 7.99
CA GLY A 318 11.87 -11.04 7.73
C GLY A 318 13.21 -10.88 8.47
N ASP A 319 13.54 -9.67 8.90
CA ASP A 319 14.69 -9.34 9.75
C ASP A 319 14.43 -9.54 11.27
N GLY A 320 13.25 -10.05 11.66
CA GLY A 320 12.88 -10.33 13.05
C GLY A 320 12.43 -9.09 13.85
N ARG A 321 12.24 -7.95 13.19
CA ARG A 321 11.59 -6.75 13.73
C ARG A 321 10.08 -6.80 13.48
N TYR A 322 9.39 -5.73 13.83
CA TYR A 322 7.95 -5.58 13.68
C TYR A 322 7.61 -4.28 12.96
N ALA A 323 6.50 -4.30 12.23
CA ALA A 323 5.97 -3.15 11.52
C ALA A 323 4.47 -3.01 11.74
N ILE A 324 3.98 -1.77 11.89
CA ILE A 324 2.56 -1.44 11.81
C ILE A 324 2.36 -0.39 10.71
N CYS A 325 1.44 -0.65 9.79
CA CYS A 325 1.07 0.25 8.70
C CYS A 325 -0.38 0.73 8.84
N TYR A 326 -0.60 2.03 8.68
CA TYR A 326 -1.91 2.66 8.87
C TYR A 326 -1.97 4.06 8.22
N ASN A 327 -3.16 4.68 8.23
CA ASN A 327 -3.31 6.11 7.90
C ASN A 327 -3.30 6.94 9.19
N PRO A 328 -2.31 7.83 9.41
CA PRO A 328 -2.10 8.51 10.69
C PRO A 328 -3.01 9.74 10.88
N VAL A 329 -4.31 9.61 10.59
CA VAL A 329 -5.29 10.71 10.60
C VAL A 329 -6.64 10.26 11.19
N GLU A 330 -7.30 11.13 11.95
CA GLU A 330 -8.67 10.91 12.48
C GLU A 330 -9.76 11.47 11.53
N MET A 331 -9.67 11.16 10.24
CA MET A 331 -10.66 11.56 9.24
C MET A 331 -11.00 10.36 8.35
N ASP A 332 -12.29 10.05 8.21
CA ASP A 332 -12.73 8.87 7.47
C ASP A 332 -12.71 9.12 5.95
N GLU A 333 -12.98 10.35 5.51
CA GLU A 333 -13.17 10.76 4.11
C GLU A 333 -11.85 11.01 3.36
N HIS A 334 -10.76 11.28 4.07
CA HIS A 334 -9.44 11.59 3.51
C HIS A 334 -8.37 10.74 4.21
N ARG A 335 -8.01 9.61 3.63
CA ARG A 335 -7.19 8.55 4.24
C ARG A 335 -5.78 8.55 3.66
N PHE A 336 -5.06 9.64 3.85
CA PHE A 336 -3.66 9.76 3.44
C PHE A 336 -2.85 10.52 4.50
N PRO A 337 -1.52 10.30 4.58
CA PRO A 337 -0.75 9.29 3.84
C PRO A 337 -0.99 7.84 4.32
N LEU A 338 -0.36 6.85 3.66
CA LEU A 338 -0.08 5.53 4.22
C LEU A 338 1.33 5.51 4.81
N VAL A 339 1.45 5.15 6.09
CA VAL A 339 2.72 5.13 6.82
C VAL A 339 3.08 3.74 7.36
N ILE A 340 4.35 3.59 7.73
CA ILE A 340 4.89 2.48 8.52
C ILE A 340 5.55 3.04 9.78
N ILE A 341 5.37 2.35 10.90
CA ILE A 341 6.19 2.48 12.12
C ILE A 341 6.86 1.13 12.40
N THR A 342 8.06 1.13 12.96
CA THR A 342 8.82 -0.12 13.21
C THR A 342 9.24 -0.25 14.66
N GLY A 343 9.47 -1.48 15.11
CA GLY A 343 9.89 -1.78 16.47
C GLY A 343 10.66 -3.10 16.57
N ASP A 344 11.47 -3.25 17.62
CA ASP A 344 12.30 -4.45 17.82
C ASP A 344 11.57 -5.58 18.55
N ASP A 345 10.53 -5.27 19.33
CA ASP A 345 9.85 -6.20 20.24
C ASP A 345 8.37 -6.44 19.91
N GLY A 346 7.80 -5.66 19.00
CA GLY A 346 6.39 -5.74 18.65
C GLY A 346 5.46 -5.11 19.69
N ALA A 347 6.00 -4.25 20.56
CA ALA A 347 5.23 -3.48 21.53
C ALA A 347 5.55 -1.98 21.42
N ILE A 348 6.83 -1.62 21.30
CA ILE A 348 7.28 -0.24 21.19
C ILE A 348 7.72 0.03 19.76
N PHE A 349 7.12 1.06 19.18
CA PHE A 349 7.34 1.46 17.80
C PHE A 349 7.82 2.91 17.71
N ASP A 350 8.69 3.18 16.75
CA ASP A 350 9.19 4.51 16.42
C ASP A 350 9.27 4.70 14.91
N ASN A 351 9.93 5.79 14.47
CA ASN A 351 10.23 6.07 13.07
C ASN A 351 9.00 5.99 12.16
N MET A 352 8.06 6.93 12.31
CA MET A 352 6.95 7.07 11.36
C MET A 352 7.47 7.52 9.99
N LEU A 353 7.35 6.63 9.01
CA LEU A 353 7.87 6.81 7.66
C LEU A 353 6.76 6.64 6.62
N LEU A 354 6.89 7.38 5.53
CA LEU A 354 5.97 7.36 4.40
C LEU A 354 6.18 6.09 3.56
N VAL A 355 5.09 5.35 3.32
CA VAL A 355 5.03 4.23 2.38
C VAL A 355 4.44 4.72 1.05
N GLN A 356 3.29 5.39 1.11
CA GLN A 356 2.61 5.95 -0.05
C GLN A 356 2.01 7.31 0.29
N GLY A 357 2.44 8.35 -0.43
CA GLY A 357 2.04 9.74 -0.27
C GLY A 357 1.40 10.35 -1.51
N GLU A 358 1.20 9.61 -2.58
CA GLU A 358 0.48 10.08 -3.77
C GLU A 358 -1.02 9.86 -3.62
N VAL A 359 -1.81 10.85 -4.04
CA VAL A 359 -3.28 10.78 -4.04
C VAL A 359 -3.79 11.31 -5.37
N PRO A 360 -4.06 10.43 -6.36
CA PRO A 360 -4.72 10.86 -7.58
C PRO A 360 -6.14 11.35 -7.32
N PRO A 361 -6.69 12.24 -8.16
CA PRO A 361 -8.09 12.60 -8.09
C PRO A 361 -8.94 11.34 -8.33
N ARG A 362 -10.07 11.25 -7.63
CA ARG A 362 -11.03 10.16 -7.81
C ARG A 362 -11.72 10.35 -9.15
N ARG A 363 -11.51 9.43 -10.10
CA ARG A 363 -12.02 9.58 -11.47
C ARG A 363 -13.53 9.42 -11.52
N PHE A 364 -14.06 8.54 -10.66
CA PHE A 364 -15.47 8.21 -10.60
C PHE A 364 -16.05 8.47 -9.21
N PHE A 365 -17.05 9.34 -9.14
CA PHE A 365 -17.86 9.43 -7.93
C PHE A 365 -18.53 8.08 -7.59
N GLY A 366 -18.64 7.80 -6.30
CA GLY A 366 -19.45 6.73 -5.72
C GLY A 366 -19.60 6.94 -4.23
N ARG A 367 -20.76 6.58 -3.69
CA ARG A 367 -21.09 6.69 -2.26
C ARG A 367 -20.02 5.98 -1.42
N TRP A 368 -19.53 6.69 -0.40
CA TRP A 368 -18.52 6.23 0.55
C TRP A 368 -17.15 5.91 -0.06
N LYS A 369 -16.81 6.44 -1.24
CA LYS A 369 -15.45 6.30 -1.81
C LYS A 369 -14.46 7.32 -1.25
N ASP A 370 -13.88 7.03 -0.09
CA ASP A 370 -12.93 7.94 0.58
C ASP A 370 -11.61 8.13 -0.20
N PHE A 371 -11.04 9.33 -0.17
CA PHE A 371 -9.79 9.67 -0.87
C PHE A 371 -8.55 9.03 -0.23
N GLY A 372 -7.57 8.66 -1.05
CA GLY A 372 -6.24 8.20 -0.63
C GLY A 372 -6.06 6.68 -0.51
N PRO A 373 -4.83 6.23 -0.19
CA PRO A 373 -4.50 4.83 0.02
C PRO A 373 -5.12 4.35 1.33
N CYS A 374 -6.01 3.38 1.27
CA CYS A 374 -6.69 2.88 2.46
C CYS A 374 -6.90 1.37 2.44
N TYR A 375 -7.24 0.83 3.62
CA TYR A 375 -7.49 -0.60 3.84
C TYR A 375 -6.26 -1.46 3.52
N MET A 376 -5.08 -0.97 3.91
CA MET A 376 -3.84 -1.75 3.81
C MET A 376 -3.98 -3.11 4.52
N ARG A 377 -3.49 -4.16 3.86
CA ARG A 377 -3.41 -5.53 4.36
C ARG A 377 -2.18 -6.22 3.79
N GLY A 378 -1.40 -6.88 4.63
CA GLY A 378 -0.27 -7.70 4.20
C GLY A 378 -0.65 -9.17 4.07
N ILE A 379 0.35 -10.03 4.19
CA ILE A 379 0.19 -11.48 4.17
C ILE A 379 0.09 -11.97 5.62
N GLU A 380 -1.03 -12.61 5.97
CA GLU A 380 -1.18 -13.23 7.29
C GLU A 380 -0.09 -14.26 7.56
N GLU A 381 0.27 -14.41 8.83
CA GLU A 381 1.13 -15.51 9.25
C GLU A 381 0.54 -16.86 8.79
N GLY A 382 1.38 -17.72 8.21
CA GLY A 382 0.95 -18.99 7.62
C GLY A 382 0.43 -18.89 6.17
N ASN A 383 0.09 -17.71 5.65
CA ASN A 383 -0.34 -17.51 4.26
C ASN A 383 0.82 -17.27 3.26
N GLY A 384 1.99 -17.81 3.63
CA GLY A 384 3.23 -17.82 2.85
C GLY A 384 4.12 -16.60 3.04
N ASN A 385 5.34 -16.70 2.53
CA ASN A 385 6.33 -15.64 2.56
C ASN A 385 7.00 -15.54 1.17
N PRO A 386 6.88 -14.41 0.46
CA PRO A 386 7.58 -14.20 -0.80
C PRO A 386 9.12 -14.31 -0.63
N PRO A 387 9.86 -14.68 -1.69
CA PRO A 387 11.31 -14.70 -1.65
C PRO A 387 11.91 -13.32 -1.28
N GLY A 388 13.01 -13.35 -0.53
CA GLY A 388 13.69 -12.15 -0.03
C GLY A 388 13.25 -11.79 1.39
N ASN A 389 13.53 -10.55 1.80
CA ASN A 389 13.23 -10.04 3.14
C ASN A 389 12.19 -8.92 3.11
N ASP A 390 11.55 -8.66 1.97
CA ASP A 390 10.66 -7.52 1.82
C ASP A 390 9.30 -7.78 2.48
N MET A 391 8.72 -6.74 3.07
CA MET A 391 7.33 -6.72 3.47
C MET A 391 6.46 -6.30 2.29
N TRP A 392 5.28 -6.91 2.16
CA TRP A 392 4.34 -6.62 1.07
C TRP A 392 2.98 -6.23 1.62
N LEU A 393 2.41 -5.16 1.06
CA LEU A 393 1.11 -4.63 1.45
C LEU A 393 0.24 -4.44 0.22
N SER A 394 -0.99 -4.92 0.26
CA SER A 394 -2.02 -4.47 -0.67
C SER A 394 -2.92 -3.43 -0.03
N TYR A 395 -3.41 -2.49 -0.84
CA TYR A 395 -4.39 -1.48 -0.43
C TYR A 395 -5.21 -1.06 -1.66
N SER A 396 -6.24 -0.26 -1.44
CA SER A 396 -6.94 0.43 -2.54
C SER A 396 -6.62 1.91 -2.51
N MET A 397 -6.61 2.56 -3.67
CA MET A 397 -6.57 4.02 -3.80
C MET A 397 -7.98 4.52 -4.13
N ASN A 398 -8.48 5.48 -3.36
CA ASN A 398 -9.81 6.11 -3.56
C ASN A 398 -11.01 5.14 -3.55
N LYS A 399 -10.84 3.91 -3.04
CA LYS A 399 -11.75 2.76 -3.24
C LYS A 399 -12.14 2.55 -4.72
N GLU A 400 -11.19 2.82 -5.62
CA GLU A 400 -11.36 2.83 -7.06
C GLU A 400 -10.35 1.90 -7.71
N ASP A 401 -9.07 2.05 -7.37
CA ASP A 401 -7.97 1.25 -7.91
C ASP A 401 -7.34 0.36 -6.85
N ILE A 402 -6.74 -0.75 -7.29
CA ILE A 402 -6.03 -1.68 -6.41
C ILE A 402 -4.52 -1.54 -6.60
N TRP A 403 -3.81 -1.58 -5.48
CA TRP A 403 -2.39 -1.31 -5.42
C TRP A 403 -1.67 -2.31 -4.50
N ILE A 404 -0.36 -2.39 -4.70
CA ILE A 404 0.58 -3.10 -3.84
C ILE A 404 1.80 -2.23 -3.55
N SER A 405 2.33 -2.31 -2.33
CA SER A 405 3.65 -1.80 -1.94
C SER A 405 4.59 -2.95 -1.62
N ARG A 406 5.80 -2.91 -2.19
CA ARG A 406 6.98 -3.63 -1.69
C ARG A 406 7.74 -2.71 -0.75
N ILE A 407 8.08 -3.17 0.44
CA ILE A 407 8.81 -2.41 1.46
C ILE A 407 10.06 -3.20 1.86
N PRO A 408 11.26 -2.75 1.48
CA PRO A 408 12.49 -3.42 1.88
C PRO A 408 12.69 -3.46 3.39
N THR A 409 13.19 -4.58 3.91
CA THR A 409 13.61 -4.70 5.32
C THR A 409 15.11 -5.02 5.42
N PRO A 410 15.84 -4.48 6.41
CA PRO A 410 15.37 -3.54 7.44
C PRO A 410 14.91 -2.21 6.87
N VAL A 411 13.82 -1.67 7.43
CA VAL A 411 13.25 -0.38 6.98
C VAL A 411 14.21 0.74 7.36
N ARG A 412 14.59 1.57 6.38
CA ARG A 412 15.51 2.69 6.54
C ARG A 412 14.86 3.99 6.11
N TYR A 413 15.38 5.11 6.60
CA TYR A 413 14.94 6.47 6.22
C TYR A 413 16.08 7.43 5.89
N GLU A 414 17.33 7.01 6.08
CA GLU A 414 18.51 7.82 5.79
C GLU A 414 19.55 7.06 4.97
N ILE A 415 20.32 7.83 4.20
CA ILE A 415 21.51 7.41 3.47
C ILE A 415 22.71 8.18 4.04
N LYS A 416 23.87 7.53 4.13
CA LYS A 416 25.15 8.15 4.46
C LYS A 416 26.12 7.91 3.31
N GLY A 417 26.90 8.93 2.95
CA GLY A 417 27.85 8.86 1.85
C GLY A 417 27.25 9.20 0.48
N PRO A 418 28.10 9.21 -0.56
CA PRO A 418 27.71 9.60 -1.90
C PRO A 418 26.81 8.53 -2.56
N VAL A 419 25.91 9.01 -3.42
CA VAL A 419 25.14 8.23 -4.38
C VAL A 419 25.91 8.19 -5.70
N ASN A 420 26.01 7.01 -6.31
CA ASN A 420 26.60 6.79 -7.63
C ASN A 420 25.87 5.61 -8.28
N ASP A 421 24.64 5.86 -8.70
CA ASP A 421 23.75 4.84 -9.23
C ASP A 421 23.89 4.76 -10.76
N SER A 422 24.04 3.53 -11.24
CA SER A 422 23.83 3.11 -12.63
C SER A 422 22.86 1.93 -12.63
N PHE A 423 22.06 1.80 -13.69
CA PHE A 423 21.05 0.76 -13.79
C PHE A 423 21.53 -0.50 -14.53
N ASP A 424 22.74 -0.50 -15.10
CA ASP A 424 23.30 -1.59 -15.92
C ASP A 424 23.28 -2.97 -15.24
N GLY A 425 23.55 -3.00 -13.94
CA GLY A 425 23.59 -4.22 -13.13
C GLY A 425 22.21 -4.79 -12.75
N LEU A 426 21.13 -4.05 -12.99
CA LEU A 426 19.78 -4.45 -12.56
C LEU A 426 19.12 -5.40 -13.58
N ALA A 427 18.17 -6.21 -13.11
CA ALA A 427 17.34 -6.99 -14.02
C ALA A 427 16.35 -6.06 -14.75
N LEU A 428 16.03 -6.38 -16.01
CA LEU A 428 14.93 -5.71 -16.72
C LEU A 428 13.63 -5.90 -15.94
N ASN A 429 12.85 -4.82 -15.82
CA ASN A 429 11.65 -4.79 -14.97
C ASN A 429 11.90 -5.21 -13.50
N GLY A 430 13.15 -5.16 -13.04
CA GLY A 430 13.55 -5.57 -11.70
C GLY A 430 13.27 -4.51 -10.63
N ALA A 431 13.63 -4.86 -9.39
CA ALA A 431 13.71 -3.91 -8.29
C ALA A 431 14.77 -2.83 -8.58
N VAL A 432 14.53 -1.61 -8.08
CA VAL A 432 15.51 -0.52 -8.10
C VAL A 432 15.91 -0.20 -6.66
N PRO A 433 17.00 -0.76 -6.13
CA PRO A 433 17.40 -0.57 -4.73
C PRO A 433 17.56 0.91 -4.38
N ASP A 434 17.15 1.29 -3.17
CA ASP A 434 17.20 2.67 -2.64
C ASP A 434 16.37 3.74 -3.40
N TRP A 435 15.63 3.33 -4.43
CA TRP A 435 14.68 4.19 -5.13
C TRP A 435 13.25 3.91 -4.68
N ASN A 436 12.57 4.98 -4.29
CA ASN A 436 11.14 4.96 -4.02
C ASN A 436 10.37 5.16 -5.32
N LEU A 437 9.52 4.20 -5.68
CA LEU A 437 8.78 4.22 -6.94
C LEU A 437 7.28 4.38 -6.71
N TYR A 438 6.65 5.19 -7.53
CA TYR A 438 5.21 5.26 -7.72
C TYR A 438 4.91 4.99 -9.20
N ALA A 439 4.29 3.85 -9.47
CA ALA A 439 4.10 3.34 -10.83
C ALA A 439 2.63 2.94 -11.05
N PRO A 440 1.78 3.90 -11.49
CA PRO A 440 0.48 3.59 -12.10
C PRO A 440 0.61 2.65 -13.31
N GLN A 441 -0.45 1.93 -13.66
CA GLN A 441 -0.45 1.03 -14.84
C GLN A 441 -0.28 1.80 -16.14
N TRP A 442 -0.82 3.02 -16.20
CA TRP A 442 -0.69 3.92 -17.34
C TRP A 442 0.43 4.94 -17.19
N ALA A 443 1.20 4.86 -16.09
CA ALA A 443 2.41 5.64 -15.93
C ALA A 443 3.53 4.81 -15.25
N PRO A 444 4.01 3.74 -15.90
CA PRO A 444 4.91 2.79 -15.26
C PRO A 444 6.33 3.36 -15.08
N VAL A 445 7.02 2.84 -14.05
CA VAL A 445 8.46 3.02 -13.85
C VAL A 445 9.15 1.67 -13.97
N THR A 446 10.07 1.54 -14.93
CA THR A 446 10.70 0.26 -15.27
C THR A 446 12.18 0.38 -15.61
N VAL A 447 12.96 -0.67 -15.33
CA VAL A 447 14.33 -0.79 -15.84
C VAL A 447 14.27 -1.38 -17.25
N VAL A 448 14.81 -0.65 -18.22
CA VAL A 448 14.82 -1.02 -19.65
C VAL A 448 16.25 -1.01 -20.20
N ASN A 449 16.45 -1.57 -21.40
CA ASN A 449 17.70 -1.34 -22.11
C ASN A 449 17.77 0.13 -22.54
N THR A 450 18.94 0.74 -22.40
CA THR A 450 19.16 2.12 -22.82
C THR A 450 18.94 2.25 -24.33
N PRO A 451 18.05 3.14 -24.82
CA PRO A 451 17.86 3.33 -26.25
C PRO A 451 19.16 3.75 -26.94
N ASP A 452 19.45 3.11 -28.07
CA ASP A 452 20.59 3.40 -28.96
C ASP A 452 21.99 3.34 -28.29
N LYS A 453 22.09 2.71 -27.10
CA LYS A 453 23.34 2.54 -26.35
C LYS A 453 23.37 1.18 -25.64
N ALA A 454 24.57 0.73 -25.27
CA ALA A 454 24.71 -0.41 -24.35
C ALA A 454 24.36 0.03 -22.92
N GLY A 455 23.85 -0.91 -22.13
CA GLY A 455 23.47 -0.65 -20.73
C GLY A 455 21.97 -0.66 -20.50
N LYS A 456 21.57 -0.25 -19.30
CA LYS A 456 20.18 -0.13 -18.87
C LYS A 456 19.95 1.22 -18.23
N CYS A 457 18.73 1.71 -18.32
CA CYS A 457 18.30 2.94 -17.70
C CYS A 457 16.95 2.76 -17.01
N LEU A 458 16.56 3.77 -16.23
CA LEU A 458 15.23 3.86 -15.65
C LEU A 458 14.30 4.60 -16.62
N GLU A 459 13.25 3.94 -17.08
CA GLU A 459 12.19 4.52 -17.89
C GLU A 459 11.04 4.99 -17.00
N LEU A 460 10.64 6.25 -17.16
CA LEU A 460 9.39 6.79 -16.66
C LEU A 460 8.49 7.06 -17.88
N ALA A 461 7.53 6.17 -18.11
CA ALA A 461 6.54 6.32 -19.17
C ALA A 461 5.21 6.81 -18.58
N ASP A 462 4.46 7.60 -19.34
CA ASP A 462 3.21 8.19 -18.88
C ASP A 462 2.23 8.41 -20.03
N LYS A 463 1.03 7.87 -19.86
CA LYS A 463 -0.15 8.11 -20.70
C LYS A 463 -1.41 8.28 -19.85
N ASP A 464 -1.29 8.50 -18.54
CA ASP A 464 -2.44 8.67 -17.65
C ASP A 464 -2.83 10.16 -17.56
N PRO A 465 -4.06 10.55 -17.96
CA PRO A 465 -4.51 11.94 -17.84
C PRO A 465 -4.61 12.44 -16.39
N TYR A 466 -4.70 11.54 -15.41
CA TYR A 466 -4.99 11.87 -14.01
C TYR A 466 -3.97 11.29 -13.04
N ASP A 467 -2.88 10.72 -13.52
CA ASP A 467 -1.80 10.24 -12.68
C ASP A 467 -0.42 10.50 -13.30
N TYR A 468 0.64 10.06 -12.65
CA TYR A 468 2.00 10.19 -13.17
C TYR A 468 2.92 9.11 -12.64
N ALA A 469 4.01 8.87 -13.35
CA ALA A 469 5.15 8.12 -12.85
C ALA A 469 5.93 9.03 -11.88
N ARG A 470 6.42 8.47 -10.77
CA ARG A 470 7.35 9.17 -9.89
C ARG A 470 8.45 8.24 -9.38
N ALA A 471 9.69 8.70 -9.42
CA ALA A 471 10.86 8.03 -8.86
C ALA A 471 11.59 8.99 -7.93
N ILE A 472 11.88 8.55 -6.70
CA ILE A 472 12.54 9.36 -5.68
C ILE A 472 13.78 8.64 -5.18
N ARG A 473 14.91 9.35 -5.19
CA ARG A 473 16.17 8.88 -4.62
C ARG A 473 16.49 9.69 -3.37
N VAL A 474 16.45 9.04 -2.21
CA VAL A 474 16.96 9.62 -0.96
C VAL A 474 18.48 9.62 -1.01
N PHE A 475 19.13 10.68 -0.57
CA PHE A 475 20.58 10.79 -0.45
C PHE A 475 20.97 11.36 0.92
N GLU A 476 22.27 11.48 1.21
CA GLU A 476 22.72 12.05 2.47
C GLU A 476 22.28 13.51 2.63
N GLU A 477 21.47 13.79 3.64
CA GLU A 477 21.01 15.14 3.96
C GLU A 477 22.17 16.14 4.11
N GLY A 478 22.07 17.26 3.39
CA GLY A 478 23.11 18.28 3.40
C GLY A 478 22.60 19.67 3.01
N SER A 479 23.31 20.69 3.50
CA SER A 479 23.10 22.09 3.12
C SER A 479 23.90 22.49 1.88
N GLN A 480 24.92 21.70 1.51
CA GLN A 480 25.70 21.88 0.29
C GLN A 480 25.72 20.56 -0.48
N ILE A 481 25.03 20.52 -1.61
CA ILE A 481 24.82 19.30 -2.39
C ILE A 481 25.26 19.54 -3.82
N GLU A 482 26.00 18.59 -4.36
CA GLU A 482 26.16 18.42 -5.79
C GLU A 482 25.31 17.23 -6.24
N CYS A 483 24.48 17.43 -7.25
CA CYS A 483 23.64 16.40 -7.85
C CYS A 483 23.84 16.41 -9.36
N SER A 484 24.06 15.24 -9.96
CA SER A 484 24.10 15.04 -11.41
C SER A 484 23.16 13.92 -11.80
N VAL A 485 22.41 14.11 -12.88
CA VAL A 485 21.51 13.11 -13.47
C VAL A 485 21.51 13.24 -14.99
N SER A 486 21.57 12.12 -15.70
CA SER A 486 21.40 12.07 -17.15
C SER A 486 19.94 11.79 -17.48
N VAL A 487 19.35 12.58 -18.38
CA VAL A 487 17.95 12.46 -18.81
C VAL A 487 17.85 12.48 -20.33
N SER A 488 17.04 11.61 -20.92
CA SER A 488 16.68 11.64 -22.35
C SER A 488 15.16 11.57 -22.52
N PRO A 489 14.49 12.66 -22.93
CA PRO A 489 13.10 12.63 -23.38
C PRO A 489 12.98 11.83 -24.69
N ALA A 490 12.02 10.91 -24.83
CA ALA A 490 11.79 10.17 -26.08
C ALA A 490 10.94 10.96 -27.11
N GLN A 491 10.33 12.03 -26.66
CA GLN A 491 9.43 12.93 -27.36
C GLN A 491 9.71 14.36 -26.90
N GLN A 492 9.18 15.35 -27.62
CA GLN A 492 9.41 16.76 -27.28
C GLN A 492 8.16 17.65 -27.35
N GLN A 493 6.98 17.08 -27.63
CA GLN A 493 5.73 17.82 -27.84
C GLN A 493 4.59 17.39 -26.91
N THR A 494 4.85 16.42 -26.02
CA THR A 494 3.83 15.84 -25.14
C THR A 494 4.44 15.47 -23.79
N GLY A 495 3.66 15.67 -22.73
CA GLY A 495 4.03 15.40 -21.35
C GLY A 495 5.16 16.28 -20.82
N SER A 496 5.52 16.07 -19.56
CA SER A 496 6.58 16.82 -18.89
C SER A 496 7.34 15.94 -17.91
N LEU A 497 8.59 16.28 -17.61
CA LEU A 497 9.33 15.69 -16.49
C LEU A 497 9.76 16.79 -15.53
N ASP A 498 9.15 16.81 -14.35
CA ASP A 498 9.58 17.62 -13.20
C ASP A 498 10.76 16.93 -12.49
N ILE A 499 11.81 17.70 -12.22
CA ILE A 499 13.01 17.31 -11.48
C ILE A 499 13.13 18.23 -10.27
N ASP A 500 12.94 17.68 -9.08
CA ASP A 500 12.98 18.43 -7.83
C ASP A 500 14.10 17.92 -6.92
N LEU A 501 14.83 18.83 -6.25
CA LEU A 501 15.54 18.50 -5.02
C LEU A 501 14.71 18.98 -3.84
N THR A 502 14.41 18.10 -2.89
CA THR A 502 13.49 18.38 -1.78
C THR A 502 14.12 18.17 -0.41
N ASP A 503 13.62 18.90 0.58
CA ASP A 503 14.00 18.75 1.99
C ASP A 503 13.30 17.56 2.65
N ARG A 504 13.45 17.37 3.96
CA ARG A 504 12.78 16.29 4.71
C ARG A 504 11.27 16.44 4.88
N TYR A 505 10.70 17.59 4.53
CA TYR A 505 9.30 17.95 4.77
C TYR A 505 8.46 18.03 3.49
N GLY A 506 9.08 17.81 2.32
CA GLY A 506 8.39 17.88 1.03
C GLY A 506 8.49 19.24 0.35
N ASN A 507 9.20 20.20 0.94
CA ASN A 507 9.42 21.50 0.32
C ASN A 507 10.34 21.32 -0.89
N ARG A 508 10.10 22.08 -1.96
CA ARG A 508 10.75 21.92 -3.28
C ARG A 508 11.60 23.15 -3.61
N PRO A 509 12.76 23.35 -2.94
CA PRO A 509 13.61 24.53 -3.13
C PRO A 509 14.24 24.62 -4.53
N VAL A 510 14.50 23.50 -5.20
CA VAL A 510 15.08 23.45 -6.55
C VAL A 510 14.10 22.71 -7.46
N ARG A 511 13.74 23.34 -8.59
CA ARG A 511 12.74 22.83 -9.53
C ARG A 511 13.23 23.04 -10.97
N LEU A 512 13.30 21.96 -11.72
CA LEU A 512 13.53 21.92 -13.15
C LEU A 512 12.39 21.18 -13.86
N ARG A 513 12.15 21.49 -15.14
CA ARG A 513 11.17 20.77 -15.95
C ARG A 513 11.64 20.65 -17.40
N PHE A 514 11.51 19.45 -17.98
CA PHE A 514 11.36 19.29 -19.43
C PHE A 514 9.88 19.43 -19.74
N ASP A 515 9.47 20.47 -20.48
CA ASP A 515 8.06 20.76 -20.72
C ASP A 515 7.55 20.23 -22.07
N ASP A 516 6.25 20.36 -22.29
CA ASP A 516 5.55 19.90 -23.49
C ASP A 516 5.77 20.82 -24.72
N LYS A 517 6.60 21.86 -24.58
CA LYS A 517 6.95 22.85 -25.63
C LYS A 517 8.40 22.74 -26.07
N SER A 518 9.02 21.59 -25.83
CA SER A 518 10.43 21.32 -26.13
C SER A 518 11.40 22.27 -25.39
N GLN A 519 11.06 22.75 -24.18
CA GLN A 519 11.92 23.61 -23.37
C GLN A 519 12.38 22.94 -22.08
N ILE A 520 13.61 23.24 -21.67
CA ILE A 520 14.07 23.04 -20.30
C ILE A 520 13.82 24.34 -19.53
N VAL A 521 13.10 24.23 -18.42
CA VAL A 521 12.66 25.34 -17.57
C VAL A 521 13.24 25.17 -16.18
N VAL A 522 13.71 26.27 -15.58
CA VAL A 522 14.23 26.34 -14.20
C VAL A 522 13.41 27.35 -13.40
N THR A 523 13.08 27.07 -12.14
CA THR A 523 12.48 28.06 -11.23
C THR A 523 13.55 28.80 -10.44
N ASP A 524 13.66 30.12 -10.65
CA ASP A 524 14.51 31.03 -9.88
C ASP A 524 13.63 31.84 -8.91
N GLY A 525 13.67 31.49 -7.62
CA GLY A 525 12.75 31.99 -6.61
C GLY A 525 11.30 31.67 -6.99
N GLY A 526 10.53 32.70 -7.33
CA GLY A 526 9.13 32.56 -7.75
C GLY A 526 8.92 32.55 -9.26
N THR A 527 9.98 32.59 -10.08
CA THR A 527 9.87 32.84 -11.53
C THR A 527 10.42 31.68 -12.34
N GLU A 528 9.62 31.15 -13.26
CA GLU A 528 10.08 30.17 -14.25
C GLU A 528 10.87 30.86 -15.38
N LYS A 529 12.00 30.26 -15.75
CA LYS A 529 12.90 30.73 -16.82
C LYS A 529 13.18 29.59 -17.79
N ILE A 530 12.94 29.83 -19.07
CA ILE A 530 13.39 28.94 -20.15
C ILE A 530 14.91 29.09 -20.26
N VAL A 531 15.65 27.98 -20.16
CA VAL A 531 17.11 28.01 -20.21
C VAL A 531 17.67 27.55 -21.54
N GLN A 532 17.04 26.56 -22.18
CA GLN A 532 17.35 26.11 -23.53
C GLN A 532 16.25 25.17 -24.07
N PRO A 533 16.14 25.02 -25.41
CA PRO A 533 15.32 23.95 -25.98
C PRO A 533 15.94 22.56 -25.74
N TYR A 534 15.14 21.51 -25.91
CA TYR A 534 15.61 20.13 -25.95
C TYR A 534 15.07 19.39 -27.20
N GLU A 535 15.76 18.30 -27.55
CA GLU A 535 15.45 17.41 -28.68
C GLU A 535 15.11 16.01 -28.16
N ALA A 536 14.15 15.36 -28.81
CA ALA A 536 13.79 13.97 -28.54
C ALA A 536 14.97 13.02 -28.85
N GLY A 537 15.23 12.07 -27.95
CA GLY A 537 16.31 11.09 -28.05
C GLY A 537 17.69 11.62 -27.63
N GLN A 538 17.83 12.92 -27.40
CA GLN A 538 19.08 13.51 -26.93
C GLN A 538 19.23 13.32 -25.42
N TRP A 539 20.39 12.84 -24.99
CA TRP A 539 20.78 12.78 -23.58
C TRP A 539 21.29 14.14 -23.09
N TYR A 540 20.78 14.56 -21.94
CA TYR A 540 21.18 15.76 -21.22
C TYR A 540 21.73 15.38 -19.85
N THR A 541 22.99 15.70 -19.56
CA THR A 541 23.54 15.63 -18.22
C THR A 541 23.24 16.94 -17.50
N ILE A 542 22.39 16.87 -16.49
CA ILE A 542 22.01 18.01 -15.64
C ILE A 542 22.82 17.93 -14.36
N SER A 543 23.62 18.94 -14.08
CA SER A 543 24.37 19.07 -12.82
C SER A 543 23.91 20.30 -12.05
N LEU A 544 23.60 20.08 -10.77
CA LEU A 544 23.11 21.07 -9.82
C LEU A 544 24.14 21.22 -8.69
N THR A 545 24.48 22.46 -8.35
CA THR A 545 25.17 22.79 -7.09
C THR A 545 24.21 23.59 -6.24
N VAL A 546 23.86 23.08 -5.07
CA VAL A 546 22.82 23.64 -4.20
C VAL A 546 23.43 24.08 -2.88
N HIS A 547 23.13 25.31 -2.48
CA HIS A 547 23.41 25.86 -1.16
C HIS A 547 22.08 26.15 -0.46
N ALA A 548 21.60 25.18 0.31
CA ALA A 548 20.41 25.31 1.14
C ALA A 548 20.71 26.15 2.38
N ALA A 549 19.99 27.26 2.50
CA ALA A 549 20.05 28.16 3.65
C ALA A 549 18.71 28.85 3.87
N LEU A 550 18.41 29.19 5.13
CA LEU A 550 17.20 29.94 5.50
C LEU A 550 17.23 31.39 5.00
N SER A 551 18.41 31.91 4.66
CA SER A 551 18.60 33.24 4.09
C SER A 551 19.67 33.15 3.00
N GLY A 552 19.36 33.68 1.81
CA GLY A 552 20.30 33.73 0.69
C GLY A 552 20.69 32.37 0.13
N GLY A 553 19.87 31.33 0.30
CA GLY A 553 20.09 30.04 -0.35
C GLY A 553 19.99 30.16 -1.88
N TRP A 554 20.78 29.36 -2.60
CA TRP A 554 20.88 29.44 -4.06
C TRP A 554 21.24 28.10 -4.70
N PHE A 555 21.12 28.03 -6.02
CA PHE A 555 21.63 26.92 -6.82
C PHE A 555 22.14 27.34 -8.20
N ASP A 556 23.10 26.58 -8.72
CA ASP A 556 23.59 26.65 -10.11
C ASP A 556 23.02 25.49 -10.93
N VAL A 557 22.85 25.71 -12.23
CA VAL A 557 22.48 24.67 -13.20
C VAL A 557 23.48 24.63 -14.34
N ILE A 558 24.04 23.45 -14.57
CA ILE A 558 24.92 23.14 -15.69
C ILE A 558 24.23 22.06 -16.52
N ILE A 559 24.11 22.26 -17.84
CA ILE A 559 23.58 21.24 -18.75
C ILE A 559 24.64 20.95 -19.81
N ASN A 560 25.00 19.67 -19.96
CA ASN A 560 26.03 19.22 -20.90
C ASN A 560 27.36 19.98 -20.76
N GLY A 561 27.76 20.25 -19.50
CA GLY A 561 28.98 20.99 -19.17
C GLY A 561 28.89 22.51 -19.33
N LYS A 562 27.79 23.07 -19.85
CA LYS A 562 27.57 24.51 -19.97
C LYS A 562 26.75 25.04 -18.80
N LYS A 563 27.27 26.01 -18.06
CA LYS A 563 26.52 26.73 -17.02
C LYS A 563 25.41 27.55 -17.70
N VAL A 564 24.15 27.24 -17.40
CA VAL A 564 22.95 27.89 -17.97
C VAL A 564 22.22 28.76 -16.96
N VAL A 565 22.39 28.49 -15.67
CA VAL A 565 21.88 29.30 -14.56
C VAL A 565 22.97 29.43 -13.50
N GLU A 566 23.13 30.63 -12.97
CA GLU A 566 24.08 30.96 -11.91
C GLU A 566 23.35 31.64 -10.76
N HIS A 567 23.57 31.17 -9.54
CA HIS A 567 23.03 31.71 -8.30
C HIS A 567 21.52 32.00 -8.32
N ALA A 568 20.72 31.09 -8.91
CA ALA A 568 19.27 31.20 -8.81
C ALA A 568 18.84 31.06 -7.36
N ALA A 569 17.86 31.86 -6.94
CA ALA A 569 17.29 31.78 -5.61
C ALA A 569 16.49 30.48 -5.44
N LEU A 570 16.52 29.89 -4.25
CA LEU A 570 15.63 28.77 -3.95
C LEU A 570 14.17 29.22 -4.00
N ALA A 571 13.30 28.36 -4.54
CA ALA A 571 11.85 28.63 -4.55
C ALA A 571 11.23 28.62 -3.14
N GLU A 572 11.86 27.90 -2.22
CA GLU A 572 11.49 27.81 -0.81
C GLU A 572 12.76 27.80 0.04
N ALA A 573 12.78 28.56 1.13
CA ALA A 573 13.93 28.56 2.04
C ALA A 573 13.95 27.29 2.89
N VAL A 574 15.03 26.51 2.80
CA VAL A 574 15.20 25.25 3.54
C VAL A 574 16.56 25.19 4.22
N LYS A 575 16.69 24.35 5.27
CA LYS A 575 17.97 24.13 5.96
C LYS A 575 18.89 23.16 5.21
N SER A 576 18.31 22.22 4.48
CA SER A 576 18.97 21.09 3.85
C SER A 576 18.07 20.50 2.78
N VAL A 577 18.65 19.72 1.88
CA VAL A 577 17.92 18.85 0.94
C VAL A 577 18.39 17.40 1.14
N GLU A 578 17.52 16.44 0.83
CA GLU A 578 17.81 15.01 1.05
C GLU A 578 17.20 14.07 -0.01
N ARG A 579 16.46 14.59 -1.01
CA ARG A 579 15.82 13.76 -2.04
C ARG A 579 15.91 14.38 -3.42
N LEU A 580 16.18 13.55 -4.43
CA LEU A 580 15.92 13.82 -5.84
C LEU A 580 14.59 13.18 -6.20
N SER A 581 13.65 13.96 -6.77
CA SER A 581 12.35 13.49 -7.21
C SER A 581 12.18 13.75 -8.71
N LEU A 582 11.83 12.71 -9.45
CA LEU A 582 11.57 12.71 -10.88
C LEU A 582 10.10 12.36 -11.09
N ARG A 583 9.32 13.20 -11.76
CA ARG A 583 7.86 13.03 -11.89
C ARG A 583 7.38 13.41 -13.29
N THR A 584 6.58 12.56 -13.95
CA THR A 584 6.10 12.80 -15.34
C THR A 584 4.88 13.71 -15.43
N GLY A 585 4.55 14.41 -14.35
CA GLY A 585 3.41 15.31 -14.27
C GLY A 585 3.63 16.40 -13.23
N PRO A 586 2.73 17.40 -13.19
CA PRO A 586 2.84 18.49 -12.23
C PRO A 586 2.70 17.97 -10.80
N TYR A 587 3.32 18.67 -9.86
CA TYR A 587 3.05 18.45 -8.45
C TYR A 587 1.56 18.64 -8.15
N ARG A 588 1.02 17.78 -7.30
CA ARG A 588 -0.40 17.72 -6.99
C ARG A 588 -0.63 17.99 -5.51
N ASP A 589 -1.55 18.89 -5.21
CA ASP A 589 -2.04 19.22 -3.86
C ASP A 589 -3.53 18.89 -3.68
N LEU A 590 -4.23 18.52 -4.75
CA LEU A 590 -5.63 18.09 -4.75
C LEU A 590 -5.73 16.58 -5.06
N PRO A 591 -6.62 15.83 -4.40
CA PRO A 591 -7.62 16.28 -3.43
C PRO A 591 -7.00 16.62 -2.06
N ASN A 592 -7.45 17.69 -1.41
CA ASN A 592 -7.03 18.04 -0.05
C ASN A 592 -8.20 17.87 0.94
N ARG A 593 -7.99 18.25 2.20
CA ARG A 593 -9.00 18.12 3.27
C ARG A 593 -10.29 18.91 3.04
N LYS A 594 -10.28 19.86 2.11
CA LYS A 594 -11.45 20.65 1.71
C LYS A 594 -12.10 20.14 0.44
N THR A 595 -11.49 19.18 -0.26
CA THR A 595 -12.10 18.58 -1.44
C THR A 595 -13.34 17.79 -1.02
N PRO A 596 -14.52 18.11 -1.59
CA PRO A 596 -15.75 17.39 -1.26
C PRO A 596 -15.64 15.89 -1.54
N ASN A 597 -15.99 15.06 -0.55
CA ASN A 597 -15.93 13.60 -0.70
C ASN A 597 -17.24 12.99 -1.17
N GLU A 598 -18.37 13.40 -0.58
CA GLU A 598 -19.70 12.82 -0.82
C GLU A 598 -20.60 13.69 -1.72
N GLU A 599 -20.02 14.66 -2.45
CA GLU A 599 -20.75 15.43 -3.45
C GLU A 599 -20.68 14.71 -4.81
N PRO A 600 -21.83 14.30 -5.40
CA PRO A 600 -21.85 13.67 -6.71
C PRO A 600 -21.26 14.57 -7.78
N HIS A 601 -20.39 13.99 -8.61
CA HIS A 601 -19.82 14.65 -9.79
C HIS A 601 -19.82 13.68 -10.98
N PRO A 602 -19.89 14.19 -12.23
CA PRO A 602 -19.67 13.34 -13.39
C PRO A 602 -18.25 12.73 -13.36
N PRO A 603 -18.02 11.63 -14.08
CA PRO A 603 -16.65 11.15 -14.31
C PRO A 603 -15.75 12.27 -14.82
N LEU A 604 -14.48 12.27 -14.39
CA LEU A 604 -13.51 13.24 -14.89
C LEU A 604 -13.35 13.06 -16.41
N ALA A 605 -13.24 14.17 -17.13
CA ALA A 605 -13.28 14.19 -18.59
C ALA A 605 -12.09 13.41 -19.20
N GLY A 606 -12.37 12.38 -20.00
CA GLY A 606 -11.31 11.56 -20.60
C GLY A 606 -10.58 10.64 -19.62
N ALA A 607 -11.12 10.39 -18.41
CA ALA A 607 -10.48 9.54 -17.40
C ALA A 607 -10.19 8.10 -17.86
N ASP A 608 -10.96 7.63 -18.82
CA ASP A 608 -10.84 6.30 -19.42
C ASP A 608 -10.07 6.29 -20.74
N GLU A 609 -9.61 7.45 -21.23
CA GLU A 609 -8.86 7.56 -22.48
C GLU A 609 -7.38 7.82 -22.17
N PRO A 610 -6.45 7.02 -22.71
CA PRO A 610 -5.03 7.31 -22.57
C PRO A 610 -4.69 8.58 -23.36
N VAL A 611 -3.86 9.46 -22.78
CA VAL A 611 -3.29 10.59 -23.51
C VAL A 611 -2.12 10.14 -24.38
N THR A 612 -1.63 11.01 -25.27
CA THR A 612 -0.42 10.72 -26.04
C THR A 612 0.74 10.43 -25.10
N PRO A 613 1.40 9.27 -25.22
CA PRO A 613 2.45 8.88 -24.28
C PRO A 613 3.61 9.87 -24.25
N ALA A 614 4.19 10.02 -23.06
CA ALA A 614 5.47 10.67 -22.81
C ALA A 614 6.40 9.70 -22.09
N VAL A 615 7.64 9.60 -22.53
CA VAL A 615 8.66 8.70 -21.98
C VAL A 615 9.93 9.49 -21.71
N PHE A 616 10.49 9.28 -20.53
CA PHE A 616 11.76 9.86 -20.11
C PHE A 616 12.67 8.76 -19.58
N TYR A 617 13.88 8.69 -20.13
CA TYR A 617 14.93 7.79 -19.67
C TYR A 617 15.87 8.52 -18.73
N VAL A 618 16.27 7.85 -17.65
CA VAL A 618 17.11 8.41 -16.58
C VAL A 618 18.27 7.45 -16.31
N ASP A 619 19.47 8.00 -16.20
CA ASP A 619 20.69 7.24 -15.91
C ASP A 619 21.73 8.11 -15.17
N ASP A 620 22.85 7.49 -14.78
CA ASP A 620 24.05 8.15 -14.22
C ASP A 620 23.74 9.13 -13.07
N VAL A 621 23.09 8.66 -12.00
CA VAL A 621 22.70 9.51 -10.87
C VAL A 621 23.82 9.58 -9.85
N VAL A 622 24.45 10.75 -9.75
CA VAL A 622 25.57 11.01 -8.82
C VAL A 622 25.18 12.13 -7.87
N ILE A 623 25.19 11.87 -6.56
CA ILE A 623 24.84 12.89 -5.56
C ILE A 623 25.83 12.83 -4.41
N ARG A 624 26.40 13.97 -4.04
CA ARG A 624 27.33 14.05 -2.90
C ARG A 624 27.17 15.34 -2.13
N LYS A 625 27.39 15.23 -0.82
CA LYS A 625 27.52 16.35 0.08
C LYS A 625 28.93 16.92 -0.01
N ARG A 626 29.04 18.25 -0.11
CA ARG A 626 30.32 18.96 -0.10
C ARG A 626 30.85 19.18 1.31
#